data_AF-A0A0K9GB69-F1
#
_entry.id   AF-A0A0K9GB69-F1
#
_cell.length_a   1.000
_cell.length_b   1.000
_cell.length_c   1.000
_cell.angle_alpha   90.00
_cell.angle_beta   90.00
_cell.angle_gamma   90.00
#
_symmetry.space_group_name_H-M   'P 1'
#
loop_
_entity.id
_entity.type
_entity.pdbx_description
1 polymer ?
#
loop_
_entity_poly.entity_id
_entity_poly.type
_entity_poly.pdbx_seq_one_letter_code
_entity_poly.pdbx_strand_id
1 'polypeptide(L)'
;MVFIFLFVFIVVVGLTNTAVFKLAGKHRGRRLWSGLILILLSPIVFFITIAAIGPFDSGGFGTGLFAVLYGSVFFMNGLIMIMIGLFTAKSNKK
;
A
#
# COMPACT_ATOMS: atom_id res chain seq x y z
N MET A 1 17.65 15.31 -4.40
CA MET A 1 16.71 14.36 -5.05
C MET A 1 16.12 13.36 -4.06
N VAL A 2 16.93 12.63 -3.27
CA VAL A 2 16.45 11.61 -2.31
C VAL A 2 15.35 12.11 -1.34
N PHE A 3 15.48 13.34 -0.82
CA PHE A 3 14.48 13.92 0.09
C PHE A 3 13.09 14.10 -0.52
N ILE A 4 13.00 14.38 -1.83
CA ILE A 4 11.70 14.52 -2.51
C ILE A 4 11.02 13.16 -2.62
N PHE A 5 11.76 12.10 -2.97
CA PHE A 5 11.21 10.75 -3.05
C PHE A 5 10.79 10.20 -1.67
N LEU A 6 11.50 10.56 -0.60
CA LEU A 6 11.11 10.28 0.78
C LEU A 6 9.86 11.05 1.21
N PHE A 7 9.75 12.34 0.85
CA PHE A 7 8.56 13.13 1.15
C PHE A 7 7.33 12.57 0.43
N VAL A 8 7.46 12.28 -0.88
CA VAL A 8 6.40 11.63 -1.67
C VAL A 8 6.03 10.27 -1.05
N PHE A 9 7.01 9.51 -0.55
CA PHE A 9 6.75 8.22 0.09
C PHE A 9 5.84 8.37 1.31
N ILE A 10 6.20 9.27 2.22
CA ILE A 10 5.42 9.52 3.44
C ILE A 10 3.99 9.97 3.08
N VAL A 11 3.85 10.86 2.10
CA VAL A 11 2.54 11.35 1.64
C VAL A 11 1.71 10.23 1.02
N VAL A 12 2.28 9.46 0.08
CA VAL A 12 1.58 8.35 -0.58
C VAL A 12 1.14 7.31 0.44
N VAL A 13 2.04 6.89 1.34
CA VAL A 13 1.71 5.92 2.40
C VAL A 13 0.60 6.44 3.31
N GLY A 14 0.68 7.70 3.76
CA GLY A 14 -0.33 8.32 4.60
C GLY A 14 -1.70 8.42 3.92
N LEU A 15 -1.73 8.83 2.65
CA LEU A 15 -2.96 8.93 1.86
C LEU A 15 -3.57 7.55 1.59
N THR A 16 -2.76 6.57 1.17
CA THR A 16 -3.23 5.21 0.91
C THR A 16 -3.82 4.59 2.18
N ASN A 17 -3.14 4.70 3.33
CA ASN A 17 -3.66 4.20 4.59
C ASN A 17 -4.99 4.85 4.95
N THR A 18 -5.06 6.18 4.91
CA THR A 18 -6.29 6.91 5.25
C THR A 18 -7.44 6.55 4.31
N ALA A 19 -7.16 6.45 3.00
CA ALA A 19 -8.15 6.07 1.99
C ALA A 19 -8.68 4.66 2.24
N VAL A 20 -7.79 3.69 2.48
CA VAL A 20 -8.15 2.28 2.73
C VAL A 20 -9.00 2.15 3.98
N PHE A 21 -8.61 2.79 5.09
CA PHE A 21 -9.40 2.75 6.32
C PHE A 21 -10.79 3.39 6.15
N LYS A 22 -10.86 4.50 5.40
CA LYS A 22 -12.12 5.19 5.11
C LYS A 22 -13.03 4.36 4.18
N LEU A 23 -12.49 3.73 3.14
CA LEU A 23 -13.22 2.89 2.19
C LEU A 23 -13.70 1.58 2.80
N ALA A 24 -12.84 0.91 3.58
CA ALA A 24 -13.17 -0.37 4.20
C ALA A 24 -14.22 -0.22 5.32
N GLY A 25 -14.22 0.92 6.03
CA GLY A 25 -15.16 1.21 7.11
C GLY A 25 -15.11 0.16 8.23
N LYS A 26 -16.27 -0.14 8.84
CA LYS A 26 -16.40 -1.17 9.90
C LYS A 26 -16.85 -2.54 9.39
N HIS A 27 -17.06 -2.70 8.09
CA HIS A 27 -17.60 -3.95 7.53
C HIS A 27 -16.51 -4.99 7.30
N ARG A 28 -16.62 -6.15 7.95
CA ARG A 28 -15.70 -7.28 7.80
C ARG A 28 -15.38 -7.63 6.34
N GLY A 29 -16.42 -7.81 5.52
CA GLY A 29 -16.25 -8.19 4.11
C GLY A 29 -15.46 -7.14 3.31
N ARG A 30 -15.79 -5.86 3.49
CA ARG A 30 -15.07 -4.76 2.82
C ARG A 30 -13.61 -4.68 3.26
N ARG A 31 -13.30 -4.92 4.54
CA ARG A 31 -11.91 -4.97 5.04
C ARG A 31 -11.08 -6.08 4.39
N LEU A 32 -11.65 -7.27 4.25
CA LEU A 32 -10.99 -8.40 3.58
C LEU A 32 -10.73 -8.12 2.10
N TRP A 33 -11.74 -7.63 1.38
CA TRP A 33 -11.60 -7.27 -0.04
C TRP A 33 -10.61 -6.13 -0.26
N SER A 34 -10.65 -5.06 0.57
CA SER A 34 -9.68 -3.98 0.50
C SER A 34 -8.25 -4.46 0.76
N GLY A 35 -8.06 -5.38 1.71
CA GLY A 35 -6.76 -5.96 1.97
C GLY A 35 -6.22 -6.81 0.81
N LEU A 36 -7.08 -7.63 0.18
CA LEU A 36 -6.72 -8.40 -1.00
C LEU A 36 -6.35 -7.51 -2.19
N ILE A 37 -7.13 -6.45 -2.42
CA ILE A 37 -6.86 -5.44 -3.45
C ILE A 37 -5.49 -4.79 -3.23
N LEU A 38 -5.15 -4.40 -2.00
CA LEU A 38 -3.84 -3.82 -1.68
C LEU A 38 -2.67 -4.77 -1.97
N ILE A 39 -2.82 -6.07 -1.65
CA ILE A 39 -1.81 -7.07 -1.95
C ILE A 39 -1.61 -7.19 -3.47
N LEU A 40 -2.69 -7.19 -4.25
CA LEU A 40 -2.60 -7.24 -5.71
C LEU A 40 -2.04 -5.94 -6.32
N LEU A 41 -2.24 -4.81 -5.67
CA LEU A 41 -1.65 -3.52 -6.05
C LEU A 41 -0.15 -3.44 -5.74
N SER A 42 0.36 -4.18 -4.76
CA SER A 42 1.79 -4.18 -4.39
C SER A 42 2.75 -4.37 -5.59
N PRO A 43 2.63 -5.43 -6.41
CA PRO A 43 3.50 -5.60 -7.58
C PRO A 43 3.32 -4.49 -8.62
N ILE A 44 2.10 -3.96 -8.77
CA ILE A 44 1.82 -2.84 -9.69
C ILE A 44 2.57 -1.58 -9.21
N VAL A 45 2.49 -1.27 -7.92
CA VAL A 45 3.20 -0.15 -7.30
C VAL A 45 4.72 -0.30 -7.44
N PHE A 46 5.24 -1.52 -7.29
CA PHE A 46 6.66 -1.81 -7.50
C PHE A 46 7.11 -1.43 -8.92
N PHE A 47 6.43 -1.92 -9.96
CA PHE A 47 6.78 -1.62 -11.34
C PHE A 47 6.59 -0.14 -11.71
N ILE A 48 5.51 0.49 -11.22
CA ILE A 48 5.29 1.93 -11.42
C ILE A 48 6.42 2.75 -10.78
N THR A 49 6.88 2.36 -9.59
CA THR A 49 7.97 3.06 -8.90
C THR A 49 9.28 2.93 -9.68
N ILE A 50 9.57 1.76 -10.24
CA ILE A 50 10.73 1.58 -11.13
C ILE A 50 10.62 2.48 -12.37
N ALA A 51 9.46 2.48 -13.04
CA ALA A 51 9.25 3.28 -14.23
C ALA A 51 9.33 4.79 -13.96
N ALA A 52 8.86 5.24 -12.79
CA ALA A 52 8.85 6.65 -12.41
C ALA A 52 10.21 7.17 -11.93
N ILE A 53 10.97 6.37 -11.18
CA ILE A 53 12.24 6.81 -10.57
C ILE A 53 13.46 6.41 -11.43
N GLY A 54 13.40 5.28 -12.12
CA GLY A 54 14.49 4.72 -12.92
C GLY A 54 15.18 5.72 -13.86
N PRO A 55 14.44 6.57 -14.61
CA PRO A 55 15.06 7.58 -15.47
C PRO A 55 15.92 8.63 -14.74
N PHE A 56 15.71 8.81 -13.43
CA PHE A 56 16.38 9.82 -12.61
C PHE A 56 17.51 9.24 -11.72
N ASP A 57 17.70 7.92 -11.74
CA ASP A 57 18.74 7.22 -10.96
C ASP A 57 19.52 6.27 -11.87
N SER A 58 20.58 6.79 -12.48
CA SER A 58 21.44 6.05 -13.41
C SER A 58 22.10 4.83 -12.79
N GLY A 59 22.24 4.78 -11.46
CA GLY A 59 22.80 3.64 -10.73
C GLY A 59 21.77 2.57 -10.37
N GLY A 60 20.46 2.87 -10.48
CA GLY A 60 19.35 1.95 -10.22
C GLY A 60 19.17 1.50 -8.76
N PHE A 61 20.13 1.76 -7.88
CA PHE A 61 20.07 1.36 -6.48
C PHE A 61 18.95 2.07 -5.71
N GLY A 62 18.82 3.39 -5.89
CA GLY A 62 17.75 4.16 -5.26
C GLY A 62 16.38 3.74 -5.78
N THR A 63 16.28 3.52 -7.09
CA THR A 63 15.09 3.01 -7.76
C THR A 63 14.65 1.67 -7.18
N GLY A 64 15.57 0.71 -7.06
CA GLY A 64 15.30 -0.60 -6.46
C GLY A 64 14.88 -0.50 -5.00
N LEU A 65 15.59 0.31 -4.21
CA LEU A 65 15.27 0.53 -2.80
C LEU A 65 13.86 1.11 -2.63
N PHE A 66 13.52 2.17 -3.38
CA PHE A 66 12.20 2.77 -3.31
C PHE A 66 11.11 1.83 -3.82
N ALA A 67 11.34 1.09 -4.92
CA ALA A 67 10.37 0.12 -5.41
C ALA A 67 10.03 -0.95 -4.35
N VAL A 68 11.06 -1.48 -3.67
CA VAL A 68 10.87 -2.43 -2.56
C VAL A 68 10.15 -1.78 -1.37
N LEU A 69 10.55 -0.57 -0.96
CA LEU A 69 9.90 0.12 0.16
C LEU A 69 8.42 0.42 -0.11
N TYR A 70 8.09 0.98 -1.27
CA TYR A 70 6.70 1.27 -1.63
C TYR A 70 5.87 0.00 -1.79
N GLY A 71 6.39 -1.02 -2.47
CA GLY A 71 5.71 -2.31 -2.64
C GLY A 71 5.47 -3.01 -1.29
N SER A 72 6.51 -3.14 -0.46
CA SER A 72 6.40 -3.80 0.85
C SER A 72 5.41 -3.11 1.79
N VAL A 73 5.31 -1.78 1.78
CA VAL A 73 4.30 -1.07 2.57
C VAL A 73 2.88 -1.38 2.08
N PHE A 74 2.63 -1.38 0.77
CA PHE A 74 1.32 -1.76 0.24
C PHE A 74 0.94 -3.20 0.59
N PHE A 75 1.91 -4.11 0.49
CA PHE A 75 1.74 -5.50 0.89
C PHE A 75 1.41 -5.64 2.39
N MET A 76 2.20 -4.99 3.26
CA MET A 76 1.96 -4.99 4.71
C MET A 76 0.60 -4.39 5.07
N ASN A 77 0.20 -3.28 4.44
CA ASN A 77 -1.10 -2.67 4.66
C ASN A 77 -2.23 -3.61 4.26
N GLY A 78 -2.07 -4.33 3.14
CA GLY A 78 -3.00 -5.36 2.71
C GLY A 78 -3.14 -6.49 3.74
N LEU A 79 -2.02 -7.01 4.24
CA LEU A 79 -2.01 -8.02 5.31
C LEU A 79 -2.68 -7.52 6.59
N ILE A 80 -2.35 -6.31 7.04
CA ILE A 80 -2.96 -5.69 8.23
C ILE A 80 -4.48 -5.57 8.06
N MET A 81 -4.94 -5.13 6.90
CA MET A 81 -6.38 -5.02 6.62
C MET A 81 -7.09 -6.37 6.59
N ILE A 82 -6.46 -7.41 6.04
CA ILE A 82 -6.99 -8.77 6.10
C ILE A 82 -7.07 -9.23 7.55
N MET A 83 -6.00 -9.06 8.34
CA MET A 83 -6.00 -9.42 9.76
C MET A 83 -7.13 -8.71 10.52
N ILE A 84 -7.24 -7.39 10.38
CA ILE A 84 -8.33 -6.62 11.00
C ILE A 84 -9.68 -7.14 10.53
N GLY A 85 -9.85 -7.45 9.24
CA GLY A 85 -11.06 -8.05 8.69
C GLY A 85 -11.39 -9.40 9.34
N LEU A 86 -10.41 -10.29 9.52
CA LEU A 86 -10.59 -11.59 10.15
C LEU A 86 -11.03 -11.47 11.62
N PHE A 87 -10.44 -10.53 12.36
CA PHE A 87 -10.76 -10.27 13.78
C PHE A 87 -11.97 -9.34 13.99
N THR A 88 -12.49 -8.72 12.93
CA THR A 88 -13.74 -7.95 13.03
C THR A 88 -14.90 -8.92 13.17
N ALA A 89 -15.64 -8.85 14.28
CA ALA A 89 -16.83 -9.66 14.49
C ALA A 89 -17.79 -9.56 13.29
N LYS A 90 -18.36 -10.70 12.86
CA LYS A 90 -19.39 -10.69 11.81
C LYS A 90 -20.60 -9.95 12.38
N SER A 91 -20.80 -8.70 11.97
CA SER A 91 -22.02 -7.96 12.32
C SER A 91 -23.20 -8.66 11.67
N ASN A 92 -23.86 -9.57 12.41
CA ASN A 92 -25.20 -10.06 12.10
C ASN A 92 -26.14 -8.86 12.26
N LYS A 93 -26.31 -8.05 11.21
CA LYS A 93 -27.58 -7.34 11.08
C LYS A 93 -28.57 -8.36 10.53
N LYS A 94 -29.41 -8.82 11.45
CA LYS A 94 -30.65 -9.54 11.19
C LYS A 94 -31.56 -8.68 10.31
#